data_AF-A0A068TJB0-F1
#
_entry.id   AF-A0A068TJB0-F1
#
_cell.length_a   1.000
_cell.length_b   1.000
_cell.length_c   1.000
_cell.angle_alpha   90.00
_cell.angle_beta   90.00
_cell.angle_gamma   90.00
#
_symmetry.space_group_name_H-M   'P 1'
#
loop_
_entity.id
_entity.type
_entity.pdbx_description
1 polymer ?
#
loop_
_entity_poly.entity_id
_entity_poly.type
_entity_poly.pdbx_seq_one_letter_code
_entity_poly.pdbx_strand_id
1 'polypeptide(L)'
;MASVRFIFGTQTLHRELEHAIARYLGKDDAILFAACFDASGGVFEPLLEAEDAITSDSLHHASIIDGVRLCKAKRYRFANGDMSELEGH
;
A
#
# COMPACT_ATOMS: atom_id res chain seq x y z
N MET A 1 26.95 -1.87 -5.96
CA MET A 1 26.86 -2.05 -4.50
C MET A 1 25.38 -2.01 -4.15
N ALA A 2 24.76 -3.12 -3.76
CA ALA A 2 23.33 -3.18 -3.43
C ALA A 2 23.18 -3.48 -1.93
N SER A 3 22.53 -2.59 -1.20
CA SER A 3 22.22 -2.71 0.24
C SER A 3 20.80 -2.22 0.46
N VAL A 4 20.15 -2.63 1.55
CA VAL A 4 18.79 -2.18 1.90
C VAL A 4 18.78 -0.70 2.29
N ARG A 5 17.65 -0.02 2.08
CA ARG A 5 17.50 1.44 2.27
C ARG A 5 17.97 1.93 3.63
N PHE A 6 17.74 1.15 4.69
CA PHE A 6 18.08 1.52 6.07
C PHE A 6 19.58 1.37 6.44
N ILE A 7 20.34 0.49 5.78
CA ILE A 7 21.74 0.22 6.15
C ILE A 7 22.70 1.10 5.34
N PHE A 8 22.69 0.96 4.02
CA PHE A 8 23.55 1.76 3.13
C PHE A 8 22.98 1.86 1.69
N GLY A 9 21.68 1.62 1.53
CA GLY A 9 21.03 1.53 0.22
C GLY A 9 20.43 2.83 -0.30
N THR A 10 20.25 3.84 0.57
CA THR A 10 19.59 5.09 0.17
C THR A 10 20.58 6.03 -0.53
N GLN A 11 20.47 6.09 -1.85
CA GLN A 11 21.16 7.07 -2.69
C GLN A 11 20.34 8.36 -2.89
N THR A 12 21.02 9.46 -3.22
CA THR A 12 20.39 10.77 -3.54
C THR A 12 19.31 10.65 -4.61
N LEU A 13 19.56 9.85 -5.66
CA LEU A 13 18.60 9.63 -6.75
C LEU A 13 17.25 9.07 -6.28
N HIS A 14 17.23 8.22 -5.25
CA HIS A 14 15.97 7.70 -4.71
C HIS A 14 15.16 8.83 -4.07
N ARG A 15 15.80 9.68 -3.26
CA ARG A 15 15.16 10.81 -2.58
C ARG A 15 14.66 11.86 -3.57
N GLU A 16 15.44 12.14 -4.62
CA GLU A 16 15.03 13.05 -5.68
C GLU A 16 13.78 12.55 -6.41
N LEU A 17 13.74 11.25 -6.74
CA LEU A 17 12.59 10.62 -7.36
C LEU A 17 11.37 10.58 -6.43
N GLU A 18 11.56 10.24 -5.15
CA GLU A 18 10.52 10.26 -4.11
C GLU A 18 9.87 11.65 -4.03
N HIS A 19 10.67 12.71 -3.88
CA HIS A 19 10.15 14.07 -3.85
C HIS A 19 9.51 14.50 -5.19
N ALA A 20 10.02 14.05 -6.33
CA ALA A 20 9.42 14.37 -7.63
C ALA A 20 8.03 13.73 -7.78
N ILE A 21 7.87 12.48 -7.35
CA ILE A 21 6.58 11.77 -7.34
C ILE A 21 5.62 12.43 -6.35
N ALA A 22 6.06 12.75 -5.13
CA ALA A 22 5.25 13.41 -4.12
C ALA A 22 4.71 14.75 -4.63
N ARG A 23 5.57 15.59 -5.24
CA ARG A 23 5.16 16.86 -5.87
C ARG A 23 4.19 16.65 -7.02
N TYR A 24 4.43 15.65 -7.87
CA TYR A 24 3.55 15.35 -9.00
C TYR A 24 2.13 14.96 -8.56
N LEU A 25 2.02 14.20 -7.46
CA LEU A 25 0.74 13.73 -6.91
C LEU A 25 0.12 14.69 -5.87
N GLY A 26 0.80 15.80 -5.56
CA GLY A 26 0.36 16.74 -4.52
C GLY A 26 0.29 16.11 -3.12
N LYS A 27 1.27 15.26 -2.78
CA LYS A 27 1.40 14.60 -1.46
C LYS A 27 2.61 15.13 -0.71
N ASP A 28 2.60 14.97 0.61
CA ASP A 28 3.67 15.46 1.50
C ASP A 28 4.99 14.72 1.28
N ASP A 29 4.94 13.41 1.04
CA ASP A 29 6.11 12.57 0.77
C ASP A 29 5.74 11.32 -0.07
N ALA A 30 6.76 10.59 -0.53
CA ALA A 30 6.62 9.30 -1.19
C ALA A 30 7.77 8.37 -0.83
N ILE A 31 7.54 7.06 -0.90
CA ILE A 31 8.55 6.04 -0.64
C ILE A 31 8.59 5.04 -1.80
N LEU A 32 9.79 4.73 -2.28
CA LEU A 32 9.98 3.79 -3.39
C LEU A 32 10.07 2.34 -2.90
N PHE A 33 9.42 1.46 -3.64
CA PHE A 33 9.54 0.00 -3.56
C PHE A 33 10.12 -0.55 -4.87
N ALA A 34 10.68 -1.76 -4.83
CA ALA A 34 11.24 -2.42 -6.00
C ALA A 34 10.15 -2.73 -7.05
N ALA A 35 8.96 -3.16 -6.59
CA ALA A 35 7.78 -3.31 -7.43
C ALA A 35 6.52 -2.78 -6.73
N CYS A 36 5.48 -2.48 -7.52
CA CYS A 36 4.16 -2.11 -7.01
C CYS A 36 3.51 -3.25 -6.20
N PHE A 37 3.87 -4.51 -6.50
CA PHE A 37 3.46 -5.66 -5.70
C PHE A 37 3.99 -5.55 -4.26
N ASP A 38 5.27 -5.22 -4.09
CA ASP A 38 5.89 -5.04 -2.78
C ASP A 38 5.31 -3.84 -2.03
N ALA A 39 5.01 -2.74 -2.75
CA ALA A 39 4.34 -1.57 -2.16
C ALA A 39 2.95 -1.94 -1.62
N SER A 40 2.17 -2.70 -2.40
CA SER A 40 0.84 -3.16 -1.97
C SER A 40 0.94 -4.12 -0.78
N GLY A 41 1.95 -4.98 -0.73
CA GLY A 41 2.16 -5.90 0.39
C GLY A 41 2.59 -5.21 1.67
N GLY A 42 3.53 -4.26 1.56
CA GLY A 42 4.20 -3.64 2.70
C GLY A 42 3.48 -2.44 3.32
N VAL A 43 2.39 -1.94 2.72
CA VAL A 43 1.70 -0.73 3.22
C VAL A 43 0.69 -1.03 4.32
N PHE A 44 0.03 -2.19 4.31
CA PHE A 44 -1.10 -2.45 5.21
C PHE A 44 -0.65 -2.83 6.62
N GLU A 45 0.32 -3.74 6.75
CA GLU A 45 0.77 -4.25 8.06
C GLU A 45 1.32 -3.16 9.00
N PRO A 46 2.11 -2.17 8.55
CA PRO A 46 2.61 -1.12 9.44
C PRO A 46 1.57 -0.06 9.81
N LEU A 47 0.47 0.05 9.04
CA LEU A 47 -0.53 1.11 9.21
C LEU A 47 -1.77 0.65 9.96
N LEU A 48 -2.05 -0.65 10.01
CA LEU A 48 -3.30 -1.20 10.48
C LEU A 48 -3.07 -2.29 11.52
N GLU A 49 -3.88 -2.24 12.57
CA GLU A 49 -3.88 -3.20 13.67
C GLU A 49 -5.10 -4.13 13.60
N ALA A 50 -5.21 -5.06 14.55
CA ALA A 50 -6.32 -6.03 14.59
C ALA A 50 -7.69 -5.40 14.86
N GLU A 51 -7.72 -4.18 15.41
CA GLU A 51 -8.93 -3.43 15.71
C GLU A 51 -9.50 -2.72 14.47
N ASP A 52 -8.65 -2.48 13.47
CA ASP A 52 -9.02 -1.77 12.24
C ASP A 52 -9.80 -2.65 11.26
N ALA A 53 -10.42 -1.98 10.29
CA ALA A 53 -11.20 -2.60 9.22
C ALA A 53 -10.67 -2.18 7.84
N ILE A 54 -10.58 -3.15 6.93
CA ILE A 54 -10.28 -2.94 5.52
C ILE A 54 -11.49 -3.40 4.71
N THR A 55 -12.06 -2.48 3.95
CA THR A 55 -13.12 -2.77 2.99
C THR A 55 -12.52 -2.83 1.59
N SER A 56 -12.59 -3.98 0.94
CA SER A 56 -11.91 -4.26 -0.33
C SER A 56 -12.86 -4.74 -1.41
N ASP A 57 -12.75 -4.17 -2.61
CA ASP A 57 -13.49 -4.60 -3.78
C ASP A 57 -13.10 -6.02 -4.20
N SER A 58 -14.08 -6.79 -4.65
CA SER A 58 -13.92 -8.18 -5.06
C SER A 58 -12.98 -8.42 -6.26
N LEU A 59 -12.77 -7.42 -7.12
CA LEU A 59 -11.89 -7.47 -8.30
C LEU A 59 -10.63 -6.60 -8.14
N HIS A 60 -10.24 -6.27 -6.91
CA HIS A 60 -8.93 -5.67 -6.67
C HIS A 60 -7.78 -6.53 -7.23
N HIS A 61 -6.70 -5.85 -7.64
CA HIS A 61 -5.51 -6.53 -8.12
C HIS A 61 -4.95 -7.49 -7.05
N ALA A 62 -4.41 -8.63 -7.49
CA ALA A 62 -3.93 -9.68 -6.60
C ALA A 62 -2.92 -9.16 -5.55
N SER A 63 -2.08 -8.18 -5.89
CA SER A 63 -1.15 -7.57 -4.94
C SER A 63 -1.82 -6.90 -3.74
N ILE A 64 -2.99 -6.28 -3.94
CA ILE A 64 -3.75 -5.65 -2.87
C ILE A 64 -4.41 -6.74 -2.02
N ILE A 65 -4.99 -7.75 -2.66
CA ILE A 65 -5.61 -8.89 -1.96
C ILE A 65 -4.60 -9.58 -1.06
N ASP A 66 -3.39 -9.82 -1.55
CA ASP A 66 -2.33 -10.46 -0.78
C ASP A 66 -1.81 -9.56 0.35
N GLY A 67 -1.62 -8.26 0.12
CA GLY A 67 -1.25 -7.30 1.17
C GLY A 67 -2.29 -7.21 2.29
N VAL A 68 -3.58 -7.15 1.93
CA VAL A 68 -4.69 -7.15 2.90
C VAL A 68 -4.77 -8.48 3.66
N ARG A 69 -4.38 -9.60 3.04
CA ARG A 69 -4.34 -10.91 3.70
C ARG A 69 -3.21 -11.06 4.72
N LEU A 70 -2.10 -10.35 4.53
CA LEU A 70 -0.97 -10.33 5.46
C LEU A 70 -1.26 -9.46 6.69
N CYS A 71 -2.19 -8.50 6.57
CA CYS A 71 -2.63 -7.66 7.67
C CYS A 71 -3.58 -8.40 8.63
N LYS A 72 -3.54 -8.04 9.92
CA LYS A 72 -4.41 -8.59 10.98
C LYS A 72 -5.79 -7.93 11.06
N ALA A 73 -5.99 -6.83 10.35
CA ALA A 73 -7.24 -6.07 10.34
C ALA A 73 -8.43 -6.92 9.88
N LYS A 74 -9.64 -6.53 10.31
CA LYS A 74 -10.89 -7.15 9.86
C LYS A 74 -11.07 -6.86 8.37
N ARG A 75 -11.53 -7.85 7.61
CA ARG A 75 -11.63 -7.74 6.14
C ARG A 75 -13.09 -7.86 5.73
N TYR A 76 -13.59 -6.82 5.09
CA TYR A 76 -14.93 -6.76 4.51
C TYR A 76 -14.78 -6.73 2.99
N ARG A 77 -15.46 -7.64 2.30
CA ARG A 77 -15.39 -7.74 0.84
C ARG A 77 -16.77 -7.38 0.28
N PHE A 78 -16.78 -6.57 -0.77
CA PHE A 78 -17.99 -6.22 -1.51
C PHE A 78 -17.83 -6.53 -3.01
N ALA A 79 -18.94 -6.72 -3.70
CA ALA A 79 -18.99 -6.97 -5.14
C ALA A 79 -18.45 -5.78 -5.94
N ASN A 80 -17.87 -6.06 -7.11
CA ASN A 80 -17.17 -5.03 -7.87
C ASN A 80 -18.09 -3.88 -8.28
N GLY A 81 -17.73 -2.67 -7.86
CA GLY A 81 -18.51 -1.46 -8.13
C GLY A 81 -19.87 -1.38 -7.44
N ASP A 82 -20.17 -2.25 -6.47
CA ASP A 82 -21.42 -2.20 -5.71
C ASP A 82 -21.29 -1.25 -4.49
N MET A 83 -21.76 -0.02 -4.68
CA MET A 83 -21.78 0.98 -3.61
C MET A 83 -22.78 0.66 -2.49
N SER A 84 -23.85 -0.08 -2.79
CA SER A 84 -24.86 -0.44 -1.76
C SER A 84 -24.29 -1.46 -0.80
N GLU A 85 -23.55 -2.44 -1.32
CA GLU A 85 -22.83 -3.41 -0.49
C GLU A 85 -21.66 -2.74 0.25
N LEU A 86 -20.96 -1.79 -0.38
CA LEU A 86 -19.91 -1.01 0.28
C LEU A 86 -20.41 -0.22 1.50
N GLU A 87 -21.54 0.49 1.36
CA GLU A 87 -22.14 1.31 2.43
C GLU A 87 -22.84 0.48 3.51
N GLY A 88 -23.14 -0.80 3.24
CA GLY A 88 -23.79 -1.72 4.16
C GLY A 88 -22.86 -2.36 5.21
N HIS A 89 -21.54 -2.22 5.06
CA HIS A 89 -20.52 -2.68 6.03
C HIS A 89 -20.20 -1.60 7.06
#